data_AF-A0A662CF74-F1
#
_entry.id   AF-A0A662CF74-F1
#
_cell.length_a   1.000
_cell.length_b   1.000
_cell.length_c   1.000
_cell.angle_alpha   90.00
_cell.angle_beta   90.00
_cell.angle_gamma   90.00
#
_symmetry.space_group_name_H-M   'P 1'
#
loop_
_entity.id
_entity.type
_entity.pdbx_description
1 polymer ?
#
loop_
_entity_poly.entity_id
_entity_poly.type
_entity_poly.pdbx_seq_one_letter_code
_entity_poly.pdbx_strand_id
1 'polypeptide(L)' 'MERELGIEGILIGHHTDSEKATGCTVAIFPHGATAGMDIRGGSPGTRACDSLTGFRSAGKIHAVLFTGGS' A
#
# COMPACT_ATOMS: atom_id res chain seq x y z
N MET A 1 -1.30 18.90 -3.98
CA MET A 1 -0.04 18.94 -3.22
C MET A 1 0.52 17.53 -3.25
N GLU A 2 1.45 17.26 -4.16
CA GLU A 2 2.18 15.98 -4.17
C GLU A 2 3.11 16.01 -2.94
N ARG A 3 2.80 15.18 -1.94
CA ARG A 3 3.66 15.00 -0.78
C ARG A 3 4.61 13.87 -1.10
N GLU A 4 5.86 14.22 -1.30
CA GLU A 4 6.96 13.28 -1.52
C GLU A 4 7.34 12.64 -0.17
N LEU A 5 7.52 11.32 -0.12
CA LEU A 5 7.98 10.62 1.08
C LEU A 5 9.47 10.88 1.41
N GLY A 6 10.17 11.67 0.58
CA GLY A 6 11.62 11.84 0.66
C GLY A 6 12.39 10.59 0.26
N ILE A 7 11.76 9.66 -0.47
CA ILE A 7 12.36 8.44 -0.99
C ILE A 7 12.27 8.49 -2.51
N GLU A 8 13.43 8.59 -3.15
CA GLU A 8 13.54 8.66 -4.60
C GLU A 8 12.96 7.42 -5.28
N GLY A 9 12.26 7.62 -6.41
CA GLY A 9 11.69 6.53 -7.20
C GLY A 9 10.39 5.92 -6.66
N ILE A 10 9.79 6.50 -5.61
CA ILE A 10 8.45 6.13 -5.12
C ILE A 10 7.47 7.25 -5.46
N LEU A 11 6.37 6.91 -6.13
CA LEU A 11 5.29 7.86 -6.44
C LEU A 11 4.14 7.67 -5.45
N ILE A 12 3.53 8.77 -5.01
CA ILE A 12 2.38 8.75 -4.08
C ILE A 12 1.15 9.34 -4.77
N GLY A 13 0.08 8.54 -4.81
CA GLY A 13 -1.25 8.99 -5.20
C GLY A 13 -2.16 9.09 -3.98
N HIS A 14 -3.00 10.11 -3.92
CA HIS A 14 -3.98 10.29 -2.86
C HIS A 14 -5.30 10.83 -3.40
N HIS A 15 -6.40 10.29 -2.90
CA HIS A 15 -7.74 10.79 -3.19
C HIS A 15 -8.58 10.82 -1.91
N THR A 16 -9.33 11.91 -1.71
CA THR A 16 -10.27 12.09 -0.60
C THR A 16 -11.66 12.35 -1.17
N ASP A 17 -12.64 11.58 -0.69
CA ASP A 17 -14.07 11.89 -0.83
C ASP A 17 -14.53 12.53 0.49
N SER A 18 -14.61 13.86 0.50
CA SER A 18 -14.97 14.64 1.69
C SER A 18 -16.44 14.51 2.06
N GLU A 19 -17.33 14.21 1.10
CA GLU A 19 -18.77 14.06 1.38
C GLU A 19 -19.04 12.75 2.13
N LYS A 20 -18.32 11.69 1.77
CA LYS A 20 -18.47 10.37 2.41
C LYS A 20 -17.44 10.08 3.50
N ALA A 21 -16.60 11.06 3.83
CA ALA A 21 -15.53 10.94 4.82
C ALA A 21 -14.63 9.70 4.60
N THR A 22 -14.24 9.46 3.34
CA THR A 22 -13.42 8.31 2.96
C THR A 22 -12.35 8.71 1.95
N GLY A 23 -11.50 7.77 1.54
CA GLY A 23 -10.45 7.99 0.57
C GLY A 23 -9.47 6.85 0.47
N CYS A 24 -8.40 7.07 -0.29
CA CYS A 24 -7.31 6.13 -0.44
C CYS A 24 -5.97 6.82 -0.69
N THR A 25 -4.91 6.11 -0.33
CA THR A 25 -3.52 6.48 -0.59
C THR A 25 -2.82 5.28 -1.20
N VAL A 26 -2.10 5.50 -2.30
CA VAL A 26 -1.29 4.47 -2.94
C VAL A 26 0.16 4.90 -2.99
N ALA A 27 1.06 3.99 -2.60
CA ALA A 27 2.48 4.09 -2.91
C ALA A 27 2.76 3.20 -4.12
N ILE A 28 3.36 3.77 -5.16
CA ILE A 28 3.67 3.11 -6.43
C ILE A 28 5.19 3.00 -6.58
N PHE A 29 5.64 1.81 -6.97
CA PHE A 29 7.04 1.46 -7.22
C PHE A 29 7.20 1.12 -8.71
N PRO A 30 7.53 2.09 -9.59
CA PRO A 30 7.56 1.89 -11.03
C PRO A 30 8.51 0.77 -11.49
N HIS A 31 9.58 0.53 -10.72
CA HIS A 31 10.57 -0.51 -10.98
C HIS A 31 10.39 -1.76 -10.11
N GLY A 32 9.30 -1.83 -9.35
CA GLY A 32 9.01 -2.89 -8.40
C GLY A 32 9.83 -2.79 -7.10
N ALA A 33 9.28 -3.30 -6.00
CA ALA A 33 9.92 -3.32 -4.69
C ALA A 33 9.92 -4.72 -4.07
N THR A 34 11.00 -5.05 -3.34
CA THR A 34 10.95 -6.16 -2.39
C THR A 34 10.12 -5.70 -1.20
N ALA A 35 9.16 -6.51 -0.77
CA ALA A 35 8.27 -6.15 0.33
C ALA A 35 8.01 -7.33 1.25
N GLY A 36 7.73 -7.01 2.52
CA GLY A 36 7.18 -7.91 3.52
C GLY A 36 6.09 -7.19 4.30
N MET A 37 5.24 -7.94 4.99
CA MET A 37 4.14 -7.38 5.77
C MET A 37 4.05 -8.04 7.15
N ASP A 38 3.78 -7.24 8.18
CA ASP A 38 3.47 -7.69 9.54
C ASP A 38 2.08 -7.16 9.94
N ILE A 39 1.17 -8.06 10.29
CA ILE A 39 -0.17 -7.73 10.77
C ILE A 39 -0.18 -7.90 12.28
N ARG A 40 -0.41 -6.79 13.00
CA ARG A 40 -0.48 -6.78 14.46
C ARG A 40 -1.91 -6.73 15.02
N GLY A 41 -2.90 -6.40 14.19
CA GLY A 41 -4.30 -6.26 14.59
C GLY A 41 -5.07 -7.58 14.53
N GLY A 42 -6.07 -7.74 15.41
CA GLY A 42 -6.88 -8.97 15.52
C GLY A 42 -7.97 -9.16 14.47
N SER A 43 -8.30 -8.14 13.67
CA SER A 43 -9.30 -8.21 12.59
C SER A 43 -8.81 -7.43 11.36
N PRO A 44 -7.84 -7.98 10.61
CA PRO A 44 -7.23 -7.29 9.49
C PRO A 44 -8.10 -7.34 8.22
N GLY A 45 -8.31 -6.19 7.58
CA GLY A 45 -8.84 -6.10 6.22
C GLY A 45 -7.72 -6.03 5.20
N THR A 46 -7.27 -7.17 4.68
CA THR A 46 -6.15 -7.23 3.71
C THR A 46 -6.55 -7.93 2.42
N ARG A 47 -5.84 -7.64 1.33
CA ARG A 47 -6.03 -8.28 0.03
C ARG A 47 -4.68 -8.56 -0.62
N ALA A 48 -4.52 -9.75 -1.20
CA ALA A 48 -3.32 -10.19 -1.92
C ALA A 48 -2.01 -10.19 -1.10
N CYS A 49 -2.09 -10.11 0.23
CA CYS A 49 -0.93 -9.99 1.08
C CYS A 49 -0.29 -11.34 1.47
N ASP A 50 -0.93 -12.49 1.19
CA ASP A 50 -0.39 -13.82 1.48
C ASP A 50 0.97 -14.08 0.79
N SER A 51 1.18 -13.41 -0.34
CA SER A 51 2.44 -13.44 -1.10
C SER A 51 3.58 -12.70 -0.40
N LEU A 52 3.29 -11.81 0.56
CA LEU A 52 4.27 -11.03 1.31
C LEU A 52 4.73 -11.72 2.61
N THR A 53 4.35 -12.98 2.79
CA THR A 53 4.87 -13.84 3.84
C THR A 53 6.28 -14.29 3.48
N GLY A 54 7.20 -14.28 4.46
CA GLY A 54 8.61 -14.67 4.24
C GLY A 54 8.82 -16.13 3.80
N PHE A 55 7.76 -16.94 3.76
CA PHE A 55 7.77 -18.35 3.37
C PHE A 55 7.41 -18.58 1.90
N ARG A 56 7.04 -17.53 1.17
CA ARG A 56 6.70 -17.59 -0.26
C ARG A 56 7.65 -16.72 -1.07
N SER A 57 7.97 -17.16 -2.27
CA SER A 57 8.70 -16.31 -3.23
C SER A 57 7.78 -15.16 -3.65
N ALA A 58 7.91 -14.04 -2.95
CA ALA A 58 7.32 -12.80 -3.39
C ALA A 58 8.15 -12.31 -4.59
N GLY A 59 7.51 -12.15 -5.74
CA GLY A 59 8.08 -11.29 -6.78
C GLY A 59 8.20 -9.85 -6.28
N LYS A 60 8.41 -8.92 -7.20
CA LYS A 60 8.33 -7.49 -6.88
C LYS A 60 6.87 -7.05 -6.79
N ILE A 61 6.52 -6.27 -5.76
CA ILE A 61 5.25 -5.53 -5.76
C ILE A 61 5.43 -4.21 -6.49
N HIS A 62 4.36 -3.72 -7.10
CA HIS A 62 4.38 -2.42 -7.80
C HIS A 62 3.55 -1.36 -7.09
N ALA A 63 2.72 -1.76 -6.11
CA ALA A 63 1.97 -0.81 -5.31
C ALA A 63 1.58 -1.37 -3.94
N VAL A 64 1.38 -0.46 -3.00
CA VAL A 64 0.66 -0.69 -1.73
C VAL A 64 -0.47 0.32 -1.65
N LEU A 65 -1.69 -0.17 -1.41
CA LEU A 65 -2.90 0.65 -1.28
C LEU A 65 -3.38 0.65 0.19
N PHE A 66 -3.55 1.84 0.74
CA PHE A 66 -4.28 2.10 1.97
C PHE A 66 -5.64 2.69 1.61
N THR A 67 -6.73 2.13 2.13
CA THR A 67 -8.08 2.58 1.79
C THR A 67 -8.97 2.62 3.03
N GLY A 68 -9.87 3.60 3.08
CA GLY A 68 -11.03 3.55 3.95
C GLY A 68 -12.09 2.58 3.40
N GLY A 69 -13.23 2.49 4.09
CA GLY A 69 -14.43 1.80 3.59
C GLY A 69 -14.75 0.44 4.19
N SER A 70 -13.79 -0.20 4.89
CA SER A 70 -13.94 -1.54 5.52
C SER A 70 -14.78 -2.53 4.70
#